data_AF-J0D6N9-F1
#
_entry.id   AF-J0D6N9-F1
#
_cell.length_a   1.000
_cell.length_b   1.000
_cell.length_c   1.000
_cell.angle_alpha   90.00
_cell.angle_beta   90.00
_cell.angle_gamma   90.00
#
_symmetry.space_group_name_H-M   'P 1'
#
loop_
_entity.id
_entity.type
_entity.pdbx_description
1 polymer ?
#
loop_
_entity_poly.entity_id
_entity_poly.type
_entity_poly.pdbx_seq_one_letter_code
_entity_poly.pdbx_strand_id
1 'polypeptide(L)'
;VQEFRDKFKHTIKDYDFKEGELVMVRNTQVAKELGWKKIEDKYYGPLVVIRRNPGGNYVLAELDGSISLLRCAAFRVAPYYPR
;
A
#
# COMPACT_ATOMS: atom_id res chain seq x y z
N VAL A 1 -9.47 18.20 -9.49
CA VAL A 1 -9.16 16.97 -8.71
C VAL A 1 -9.14 15.71 -9.59
N GLN A 2 -10.13 15.51 -10.45
CA GLN A 2 -10.24 14.32 -11.32
C GLN A 2 -9.10 14.21 -12.34
N GLU A 3 -8.79 15.29 -13.06
CA GLU A 3 -7.69 15.34 -14.03
C GLU A 3 -6.31 15.07 -13.42
N PHE A 4 -6.04 15.61 -12.22
CA PHE A 4 -4.79 15.34 -11.50
C PHE A 4 -4.66 13.82 -11.22
N ARG A 5 -5.72 13.17 -10.74
CA ARG A 5 -5.69 11.75 -10.42
C ARG A 5 -5.58 10.87 -11.64
N ASP A 6 -6.24 11.21 -12.75
CA ASP A 6 -6.10 10.48 -14.01
C ASP A 6 -4.69 10.62 -14.59
N LYS A 7 -4.08 11.80 -14.46
CA LYS A 7 -2.70 12.06 -14.88
C LYS A 7 -1.68 11.27 -14.05
N PHE A 8 -1.94 11.08 -12.75
CA PHE A 8 -1.04 10.39 -11.83
C PHE A 8 -1.46 8.95 -11.46
N LYS A 9 -2.52 8.38 -12.05
CA LYS A 9 -3.02 7.02 -11.70
C LYS A 9 -2.03 5.91 -12.01
N HIS A 10 -1.15 6.16 -12.98
CA HIS A 10 -0.09 5.25 -13.44
C HIS A 10 1.29 5.67 -12.96
N THR A 11 1.38 6.69 -12.11
CA THR A 11 2.65 7.11 -11.54
C THR A 11 3.06 6.12 -10.46
N ILE A 12 4.14 5.39 -10.73
CA ILE A 12 4.80 4.55 -9.74
C ILE A 12 5.43 5.50 -8.72
N LYS A 13 4.95 5.45 -7.48
CA LYS A 13 5.59 6.09 -6.34
C LYS A 13 6.45 5.05 -5.66
N ASP A 14 7.76 5.28 -5.67
CA ASP A 14 8.69 4.47 -4.88
C ASP A 14 8.92 5.18 -3.55
N TYR A 15 8.29 4.65 -2.51
CA TYR A 15 8.52 5.09 -1.13
C TYR A 15 9.59 4.18 -0.51
N ASP A 16 10.43 4.76 0.33
CA ASP A 16 11.48 4.04 1.08
C ASP A 16 11.08 3.87 2.55
N PHE A 17 10.02 3.08 2.77
CA PHE A 17 9.49 2.84 4.11
C PHE A 17 10.49 2.05 4.97
N LYS A 18 10.63 2.46 6.23
CA LYS A 18 11.53 1.82 7.20
C LYS A 18 10.80 0.79 8.05
N GLU A 19 11.58 -0.08 8.68
CA GLU A 19 11.06 -1.08 9.63
C GLU A 19 10.30 -0.38 10.77
N GLY A 20 9.14 -0.91 11.12
CA GLY A 20 8.23 -0.32 12.11
C GLY A 20 7.25 0.72 11.56
N GLU A 21 7.39 1.17 10.30
CA GLU A 21 6.45 2.15 9.74
C GLU A 21 5.10 1.53 9.40
N LEU A 22 4.03 2.32 9.60
CA LEU A 22 2.68 1.95 9.25
C LEU A 22 2.37 2.29 7.79
N VAL A 23 1.90 1.28 7.08
CA VAL A 23 1.58 1.36 5.66
C VAL A 23 0.21 0.75 5.36
N MET A 24 -0.37 1.15 4.25
CA MET A 24 -1.56 0.53 3.67
C MET A 24 -1.20 -0.21 2.39
N VAL A 25 -1.89 -1.31 2.12
CA VAL A 25 -1.64 -2.10 0.90
C VAL A 25 -2.81 -2.00 -0.07
N ARG A 26 -2.49 -1.64 -1.31
CA ARG A 26 -3.45 -1.60 -2.41
C ARG A 26 -3.88 -3.00 -2.80
N ASN A 27 -5.19 -3.26 -2.75
CA ASN A 27 -5.81 -4.42 -3.36
C ASN A 27 -6.05 -4.14 -4.85
N THR A 28 -5.26 -4.78 -5.71
CA THR A 28 -5.27 -4.52 -7.16
C THR A 28 -6.53 -5.05 -7.87
N GLN A 29 -7.16 -6.10 -7.34
CA GLN A 29 -8.38 -6.67 -7.93
C GLN A 29 -9.58 -5.77 -7.63
N VAL A 30 -9.75 -5.44 -6.35
CA VAL A 30 -10.81 -4.53 -5.89
C VAL A 30 -10.63 -3.13 -6.46
N ALA A 31 -9.39 -2.64 -6.62
CA ALA A 31 -9.14 -1.33 -7.22
C ALA A 31 -9.55 -1.21 -8.69
N LYS A 32 -9.62 -2.34 -9.43
CA LYS A 32 -10.10 -2.41 -10.82
C LYS A 32 -11.62 -2.44 -10.90
N GLU A 33 -12.27 -3.21 -10.03
CA GLU A 33 -13.75 -3.35 -10.01
C GLU A 33 -14.46 -2.16 -9.36
N LEU A 34 -13.91 -1.64 -8.25
CA LEU A 34 -14.47 -0.48 -7.60
C LEU A 34 -14.03 0.79 -8.35
N GLY A 35 -15.02 1.54 -8.83
CA GLY A 35 -14.81 2.84 -9.45
C GLY A 35 -14.15 3.86 -8.48
N TRP A 36 -14.18 5.13 -8.87
CA TRP A 36 -13.50 6.23 -8.16
C TRP A 36 -14.11 6.56 -6.78
N LYS A 37 -15.37 6.15 -6.51
CA LYS A 37 -16.12 6.49 -5.29
C LYS A 37 -15.70 5.73 -4.03
N LYS A 38 -15.04 4.58 -4.15
CA LYS A 38 -14.70 3.69 -3.03
C LYS A 38 -13.21 3.48 -2.91
N ILE A 39 -12.47 4.57 -2.68
CA ILE A 39 -11.00 4.54 -2.55
C ILE A 39 -10.58 3.83 -1.26
N GLU A 40 -11.40 3.93 -0.22
CA GLU A 40 -11.18 3.32 1.10
C GLU A 40 -11.12 1.80 0.98
N ASP A 41 -12.00 1.19 0.18
CA ASP A 41 -11.97 -0.26 -0.10
C ASP A 41 -10.78 -0.71 -0.98
N LYS A 42 -10.03 0.22 -1.59
CA LYS A 42 -8.88 -0.12 -2.46
C LYS A 42 -7.62 -0.42 -1.66
N TYR A 43 -7.59 -0.04 -0.39
CA TYR A 43 -6.44 -0.22 0.48
C TYR A 43 -6.89 -0.91 1.77
N TYR A 44 -6.18 -1.95 2.20
CA TYR A 44 -6.49 -2.63 3.44
C TYR A 44 -5.36 -2.46 4.45
N GLY A 45 -5.78 -2.47 5.72
CA GLY A 45 -4.94 -2.52 6.92
C GLY A 45 -4.10 -1.25 7.15
N PRO A 46 -3.93 -0.82 8.40
CA PRO A 46 -2.62 -0.42 8.86
C PRO A 46 -1.77 -1.68 9.05
N LEU A 47 -0.74 -1.85 8.22
CA LEU A 47 0.26 -2.91 8.33
C LEU A 47 1.58 -2.31 8.77
N VAL A 48 2.36 -3.07 9.52
CA VAL A 48 3.71 -2.69 9.94
C VAL A 48 4.73 -3.23 8.94
N VAL A 49 5.66 -2.39 8.50
CA VAL A 49 6.81 -2.84 7.72
C VAL A 49 7.76 -3.61 8.62
N ILE A 50 7.96 -4.90 8.35
CA ILE A 50 8.98 -5.70 9.04
C ILE A 50 10.35 -5.46 8.42
N ARG A 51 10.43 -5.47 7.09
CA ARG A 51 11.65 -5.16 6.33
C ARG A 51 11.39 -4.90 4.85
N ARG A 52 12.31 -4.17 4.21
CA ARG A 52 12.42 -4.05 2.76
C ARG A 52 13.49 -5.03 2.24
N ASN A 53 13.11 -5.92 1.34
CA ASN A 53 14.04 -6.84 0.70
C ASN A 53 14.86 -6.12 -0.39
N PRO A 54 16.07 -6.60 -0.74
CA PRO A 54 16.92 -5.98 -1.78
C PRO A 54 16.25 -5.81 -3.15
N GLY A 55 15.25 -6.65 -3.46
CA GLY A 55 14.42 -6.52 -4.67
C GLY A 55 13.30 -5.49 -4.58
N GLY A 56 13.30 -4.63 -3.56
CA GLY A 56 12.33 -3.55 -3.37
C GLY A 56 10.95 -3.97 -2.87
N ASN A 57 10.70 -5.25 -2.62
CA ASN A 57 9.45 -5.71 -2.01
C ASN A 57 9.52 -5.67 -0.48
N TYR A 58 8.36 -5.57 0.15
CA TYR A 58 8.21 -5.44 1.59
C TYR A 58 7.66 -6.72 2.22
N VAL A 59 8.16 -7.03 3.41
CA VAL A 59 7.54 -7.95 4.36
C VAL A 59 6.69 -7.11 5.31
N LEU A 60 5.40 -7.45 5.44
CA LEU A 60 4.44 -6.71 6.23
C LEU A 60 3.76 -7.61 7.25
N ALA A 61 3.49 -7.06 8.43
CA ALA A 61 2.74 -7.70 9.51
C ALA A 61 1.50 -6.89 9.88
N GLU A 62 0.49 -7.58 10.40
CA GLU A 62 -0.61 -6.96 11.12
C GLU A 62 -0.10 -6.36 12.45
N LEU A 63 -0.94 -5.54 13.09
CA LEU A 63 -0.58 -4.86 14.35
C LEU A 63 -0.36 -5.81 15.54
N ASP A 64 -0.87 -7.04 15.47
CA ASP A 64 -0.65 -8.09 16.47
C ASP A 64 0.70 -8.81 16.31
N GLY A 65 1.48 -8.44 15.29
CA GLY A 65 2.76 -9.06 14.95
C GLY A 65 2.65 -10.27 14.00
N SER A 66 1.43 -10.67 13.61
CA SER A 66 1.21 -11.73 12.63
C SER A 66 1.67 -11.30 11.24
N ILE A 67 2.48 -12.12 10.57
CA ILE A 67 2.95 -11.79 9.21
C ILE A 67 1.77 -11.90 8.23
N SER A 68 1.43 -10.78 7.58
CA SER A 68 0.33 -10.69 6.62
C SER A 68 0.81 -10.92 5.18
N LEU A 69 1.95 -10.30 4.80
CA LEU A 69 2.49 -10.37 3.44
C LEU A 69 4.00 -10.53 3.44
N LEU A 70 4.50 -11.65 2.91
CA LEU A 70 5.94 -11.90 2.80
C LEU A 70 6.62 -11.19 1.62
N ARG A 71 5.88 -10.90 0.55
CA ARG A 71 6.42 -10.25 -0.67
C ARG A 71 5.40 -9.28 -1.26
N CYS A 72 5.20 -8.15 -0.60
CA CYS A 72 4.38 -7.07 -1.12
C CYS A 72 5.19 -6.17 -2.05
N ALA A 73 4.74 -5.99 -3.30
CA ALA A 73 5.44 -5.12 -4.25
C ALA A 73 5.37 -3.65 -3.80
N ALA A 74 6.49 -2.91 -3.89
CA ALA A 74 6.59 -1.51 -3.45
C ALA A 74 5.46 -0.61 -3.99
N PHE A 75 5.09 -0.74 -5.26
CA PHE A 75 4.05 0.09 -5.88
C PHE A 75 2.64 -0.11 -5.30
N ARG A 76 2.43 -1.18 -4.51
CA ARG A 76 1.17 -1.44 -3.80
C ARG A 76 1.16 -0.83 -2.40
N VAL A 77 2.31 -0.44 -1.87
CA VAL A 77 2.45 0.07 -0.51
C VAL A 77 2.30 1.59 -0.52
N ALA A 78 1.46 2.11 0.37
CA ALA A 78 1.21 3.53 0.54
C ALA A 78 1.36 3.92 2.01
N PRO A 79 1.74 5.17 2.32
CA PRO A 79 1.81 5.63 3.72
C PRO A 79 0.43 5.54 4.38
N TYR A 80 0.39 5.09 5.63
CA TYR A 80 -0.82 5.14 6.45
C TYR A 80 -1.04 6.57 6.97
N TYR A 81 -2.23 7.12 6.74
CA TYR A 81 -2.65 8.40 7.29
C TYR A 81 -3.84 8.17 8.23
N PRO A 82 -3.70 8.39 9.55
CA PRO A 82 -4.85 8.42 10.45
C PRO A 82 -5.79 9.56 10.04
N ARG A 83 -7.09 9.31 10.10
CA ARG A 83 -8.15 10.27 9.73
C ARG A 83 -8.69 11.00 10.95
#